data_AF-A0A952J6D9-F1
#
_entry.id   AF-A0A952J6D9-F1
#
_cell.length_a   1.000
_cell.length_b   1.000
_cell.length_c   1.000
_cell.angle_alpha   90.00
_cell.angle_beta   90.00
_cell.angle_gamma   90.00
#
_symmetry.space_group_name_H-M   'P 1'
#
loop_
_entity.id
_entity.type
_entity.pdbx_description
1 polymer ?
#
loop_
_entity_poly.entity_id
_entity_poly.type
_entity_poly.pdbx_seq_one_letter_code
_entity_poly.pdbx_strand_id
1 'polypeptide(L)'
;MAEIKMKPFEFKYFTLHQSPLVMKVSTDSILLGSWAKAGSAKTILDIGTGTGILALLLASKSNAKIDALDISKAAIQTAESNFKNNIWASNMRVFNSSLQHFSSQEKYDIIISNPPYFEEAILSPKQEKSMARNQAGLSFKELIHYTALLLQKSGSAYFCFPSKSEESITQYAEKSALFFKKKMYVRSFQNQAPYLVLAELGFVEYETQTEHLVIYTSEKKYTAEFIELTKESYGVRF
;
A
#
# COMPACT_ATOMS: atom_id res chain seq x y z
N MET A 1 28.16 -4.16 17.09
CA MET A 1 26.77 -4.55 17.45
C MET A 1 26.33 -5.60 16.46
N ALA A 2 25.79 -6.74 16.91
CA ALA A 2 25.26 -7.74 15.99
C ALA A 2 23.97 -7.18 15.33
N GLU A 3 23.95 -7.08 14.00
CA GLU A 3 22.72 -6.79 13.27
C GLU A 3 21.69 -7.88 13.57
N ILE A 4 20.54 -7.49 14.11
CA ILE A 4 19.39 -8.38 14.24
C ILE A 4 18.90 -8.68 12.81
N LYS A 5 19.35 -9.79 12.24
CA LYS A 5 18.87 -10.27 10.94
C LYS A 5 17.44 -10.80 11.09
N MET A 6 16.48 -10.07 10.52
CA MET A 6 15.11 -10.56 10.38
C MET A 6 15.04 -11.61 9.27
N LYS A 7 14.18 -12.62 9.45
CA LYS A 7 13.93 -13.61 8.40
C LYS A 7 13.26 -12.93 7.18
N PRO A 8 13.75 -13.17 5.96
CA PRO A 8 13.10 -12.65 4.77
C PRO A 8 11.75 -13.35 4.52
N PHE A 9 10.88 -12.67 3.79
CA PHE A 9 9.66 -13.26 3.24
C PHE A 9 9.91 -13.73 1.81
N GLU A 10 9.54 -14.97 1.51
CA GLU A 10 9.65 -15.53 0.17
C GLU A 10 8.33 -15.33 -0.58
N PHE A 11 8.36 -14.49 -1.61
CA PHE A 11 7.30 -14.35 -2.60
C PHE A 11 7.63 -15.22 -3.81
N LYS A 12 6.63 -15.45 -4.68
CA LYS A 12 6.78 -16.33 -5.84
C LYS A 12 7.95 -15.95 -6.75
N TYR A 13 8.23 -14.66 -6.89
CA TYR A 13 9.21 -14.11 -7.82
C TYR A 13 10.33 -13.30 -7.16
N PHE A 14 10.29 -13.12 -5.84
CA PHE A 14 11.28 -12.30 -5.13
C PHE A 14 11.38 -12.66 -3.66
N THR A 15 12.54 -12.39 -3.08
CA THR A 15 12.76 -12.45 -1.64
C THR A 15 12.72 -11.05 -1.07
N LEU A 16 11.87 -10.82 -0.08
CA LEU A 16 11.71 -9.52 0.58
C LEU A 16 12.47 -9.51 1.90
N HIS A 17 13.56 -8.75 1.95
CA HIS A 17 14.33 -8.53 3.16
C HIS A 17 13.68 -7.47 4.04
N GLN A 18 13.78 -7.65 5.34
CA GLN A 18 13.20 -6.77 6.35
C GLN A 18 14.27 -6.16 7.24
N SER A 19 13.99 -4.97 7.73
CA SER A 19 14.81 -4.25 8.70
C SER A 19 14.01 -4.03 9.99
N PRO A 20 14.60 -4.21 11.18
CA PRO A 20 13.91 -3.91 12.44
C PRO A 20 13.62 -2.41 12.62
N LEU A 21 14.21 -1.55 11.79
CA LEU A 21 13.99 -0.10 11.75
C LEU A 21 12.85 0.33 10.83
N VAL A 22 12.22 -0.64 10.13
CA VAL A 22 11.13 -0.41 9.17
C VAL A 22 9.91 -1.17 9.65
N MET A 23 8.71 -0.65 9.34
CA MET A 23 7.48 -1.35 9.68
C MET A 23 7.46 -2.76 9.08
N LYS A 24 7.00 -3.73 9.87
CA LYS A 24 6.86 -5.10 9.42
C LYS A 24 5.84 -5.18 8.29
N VAL A 25 6.10 -6.10 7.36
CA VAL A 25 5.14 -6.46 6.31
C VAL A 25 3.85 -6.93 6.96
N SER A 26 2.72 -6.33 6.57
CA SER A 26 1.38 -6.74 7.01
C SER A 26 0.68 -7.56 5.95
N THR A 27 -0.31 -8.35 6.39
CA THR A 27 -1.24 -9.03 5.49
C THR A 27 -1.97 -8.02 4.59
N ASP A 28 -2.24 -6.81 5.08
CA ASP A 28 -2.94 -5.75 4.35
C ASP A 28 -2.16 -5.31 3.10
N SER A 29 -0.84 -5.15 3.20
CA SER A 29 0.01 -4.85 2.02
C SER A 29 -0.04 -5.98 0.99
N ILE A 30 -0.11 -7.23 1.44
CA ILE A 30 -0.16 -8.37 0.53
C ILE A 30 -1.52 -8.43 -0.14
N LEU A 31 -2.61 -8.28 0.62
CA LEU A 31 -3.96 -8.19 0.08
C LEU A 31 -4.09 -7.05 -0.95
N LEU A 32 -3.62 -5.84 -0.60
CA LEU A 32 -3.67 -4.69 -1.49
C LEU A 32 -2.87 -4.92 -2.77
N GLY A 33 -1.61 -5.38 -2.65
CA GLY A 33 -0.74 -5.63 -3.80
C GLY A 33 -1.21 -6.80 -4.66
N SER A 34 -1.86 -7.82 -4.06
CA SER A 34 -2.49 -8.93 -4.78
C SER A 34 -3.76 -8.50 -5.52
N TRP A 35 -4.60 -7.67 -4.89
CA TRP A 35 -5.87 -7.19 -5.44
C TRP A 35 -5.71 -6.09 -6.51
N ALA A 36 -4.69 -5.23 -6.35
CA ALA A 36 -4.41 -4.16 -7.30
C ALA A 36 -4.06 -4.71 -8.70
N LYS A 37 -4.62 -4.06 -9.72
CA LYS A 37 -4.44 -4.44 -11.14
C LYS A 37 -3.46 -3.48 -11.80
N ALA A 38 -2.27 -3.99 -12.15
CA ALA A 38 -1.28 -3.19 -12.85
C ALA A 38 -1.65 -2.93 -14.32
N GLY A 39 -2.35 -3.87 -14.97
CA GLY A 39 -2.85 -3.71 -16.34
C GLY A 39 -1.75 -3.27 -17.32
N SER A 40 -2.04 -2.22 -18.09
CA SER A 40 -1.11 -1.59 -19.03
C SER A 40 -0.40 -0.35 -18.46
N ALA A 41 -0.37 -0.19 -17.13
CA ALA A 41 0.28 0.94 -16.49
C ALA A 41 1.75 1.06 -16.93
N LYS A 42 2.18 2.29 -17.20
CA LYS A 42 3.56 2.63 -17.57
C LYS A 42 4.29 3.28 -16.42
N THR A 43 3.57 3.92 -15.51
CA THR A 43 4.09 4.69 -14.39
C THR A 43 3.31 4.39 -13.11
N ILE A 44 4.03 4.05 -12.05
CA ILE A 44 3.46 3.69 -10.74
C ILE A 44 4.17 4.50 -9.66
N LEU A 45 3.41 5.04 -8.71
CA LEU A 45 3.93 5.65 -7.49
C LEU A 45 3.50 4.82 -6.28
N ASP A 46 4.46 4.32 -5.50
CA ASP A 46 4.24 3.66 -4.21
C ASP A 46 4.54 4.63 -3.07
N ILE A 47 3.50 5.12 -2.39
CA ILE A 47 3.61 6.13 -1.32
C ILE A 47 3.68 5.43 0.04
N GLY A 48 4.73 5.71 0.81
CA GLY A 48 5.01 5.02 2.05
C GLY A 48 5.54 3.61 1.79
N THR A 49 6.52 3.50 0.88
CA THR A 49 6.97 2.22 0.32
C THR A 49 7.47 1.22 1.38
N GLY A 50 7.96 1.70 2.52
CA GLY A 50 8.45 0.85 3.61
C GLY A 50 9.55 -0.10 3.16
N THR A 51 9.23 -1.39 3.07
CA THR A 51 10.16 -2.43 2.58
C THR A 51 10.23 -2.53 1.06
N GLY A 52 9.36 -1.83 0.32
CA GLY A 52 9.22 -1.93 -1.13
C GLY A 52 8.25 -3.02 -1.58
N ILE A 53 7.44 -3.58 -0.68
CA ILE A 53 6.58 -4.73 -0.99
C ILE A 53 5.54 -4.44 -2.08
N LEU A 54 4.83 -3.32 -2.00
CA LEU A 54 3.78 -2.97 -2.97
C LEU A 54 4.41 -2.68 -4.34
N ALA A 55 5.51 -1.92 -4.37
CA ALA A 55 6.32 -1.71 -5.56
C ALA A 55 6.75 -3.03 -6.22
N LEU A 56 7.28 -4.00 -5.46
CA LEU A 56 7.69 -5.30 -6.01
C LEU A 56 6.52 -6.17 -6.48
N LEU A 57 5.39 -6.16 -5.76
CA LEU A 57 4.20 -6.89 -6.19
C LEU A 57 3.64 -6.34 -7.51
N LEU A 58 3.63 -5.01 -7.69
CA LEU A 58 3.23 -4.39 -8.95
C LEU A 58 4.26 -4.56 -10.07
N ALA A 59 5.55 -4.56 -9.74
CA ALA A 59 6.63 -4.89 -10.68
C ALA A 59 6.48 -6.32 -11.22
N SER A 60 6.08 -7.28 -10.39
CA SER A 60 5.84 -8.67 -10.85
C SER A 60 4.67 -8.83 -11.82
N LYS A 61 3.84 -7.80 -11.97
CA LYS A 61 2.61 -7.80 -12.78
C LYS A 61 2.68 -6.84 -13.96
N SER A 62 3.78 -6.10 -14.13
CA SER A 62 3.89 -5.05 -15.17
C SER A 62 5.34 -4.74 -15.55
N ASN A 63 5.51 -4.03 -16.66
CA ASN A 63 6.80 -3.45 -17.06
C ASN A 63 6.86 -1.94 -16.73
N ALA A 64 6.07 -1.48 -15.78
CA ALA A 64 5.95 -0.08 -15.45
C ALA A 64 7.24 0.46 -14.78
N LYS A 65 7.50 1.75 -14.97
CA LYS A 65 8.45 2.50 -14.12
C LYS A 65 7.79 2.75 -12.77
N ILE A 66 8.48 2.40 -11.69
CA ILE A 66 7.95 2.50 -10.34
C ILE A 66 8.83 3.45 -9.53
N ASP A 67 8.22 4.53 -9.05
CA ASP A 67 8.82 5.43 -8.09
C ASP A 67 8.28 5.06 -6.69
N ALA A 68 9.19 4.80 -5.76
CA ALA A 68 8.89 4.37 -4.40
C ALA A 68 9.29 5.47 -3.42
N LEU A 69 8.31 6.08 -2.76
CA LEU A 69 8.47 7.24 -1.90
C LEU A 69 8.32 6.85 -0.43
N ASP A 70 9.24 7.32 0.42
CA ASP A 70 9.11 7.19 1.88
C ASP A 70 9.90 8.29 2.59
N ILE A 71 9.34 8.79 3.69
CA ILE A 71 10.00 9.81 4.52
C ILE A 71 11.16 9.20 5.35
N SER A 72 11.10 7.91 5.64
CA SER A 72 12.12 7.20 6.42
C SER A 72 13.31 6.80 5.55
N LYS A 73 14.50 7.32 5.89
CA LYS A 73 15.76 6.91 5.26
C LYS A 73 16.00 5.40 5.41
N ALA A 74 15.62 4.80 6.53
CA ALA A 74 15.78 3.35 6.75
C ALA A 74 14.86 2.52 5.84
N ALA A 75 13.63 3.00 5.59
CA ALA A 75 12.71 2.38 4.63
C ALA A 75 13.31 2.44 3.22
N ILE A 76 13.78 3.61 2.80
CA ILE A 76 14.40 3.81 1.49
C ILE A 76 15.61 2.91 1.27
N GLN A 77 16.51 2.80 2.25
CA GLN A 77 17.65 1.87 2.16
C GLN A 77 17.22 0.41 2.05
N THR A 78 16.17 0.02 2.78
CA THR A 78 15.63 -1.34 2.75
C THR A 78 14.97 -1.64 1.39
N ALA A 79 14.13 -0.75 0.90
CA ALA A 79 13.49 -0.86 -0.41
C ALA A 79 14.52 -0.89 -1.54
N GLU A 80 15.52 0.00 -1.52
CA GLU A 80 16.59 0.03 -2.51
C GLU A 80 17.37 -1.28 -2.54
N SER A 81 17.71 -1.85 -1.38
CA SER A 81 18.37 -3.15 -1.30
C SER A 81 17.48 -4.27 -1.86
N ASN A 82 16.17 -4.25 -1.59
CA ASN A 82 15.24 -5.24 -2.13
C ASN A 82 15.09 -5.12 -3.66
N PHE A 83 15.10 -3.89 -4.20
CA PHE A 83 14.98 -3.65 -5.63
C PHE A 83 16.23 -4.09 -6.39
N LYS A 84 17.43 -3.76 -5.89
CA LYS A 84 18.72 -4.11 -6.52
C LYS A 84 18.90 -5.62 -6.71
N ASN A 85 18.30 -6.43 -5.83
CA ASN A 85 18.37 -7.88 -5.88
C ASN A 85 17.30 -8.51 -6.78
N ASN A 86 16.63 -7.71 -7.61
CA ASN A 86 15.50 -8.17 -8.42
C ASN A 86 15.65 -7.86 -9.92
N ILE A 87 15.02 -8.68 -10.76
CA ILE A 87 14.98 -8.51 -12.22
C ILE A 87 14.35 -7.19 -12.69
N TRP A 88 13.50 -6.56 -11.87
CA TRP A 88 12.85 -5.28 -12.21
C TRP A 88 13.66 -4.04 -11.80
N ALA A 89 14.86 -4.21 -11.25
CA ALA A 89 15.66 -3.12 -10.68
C ALA A 89 15.80 -1.89 -11.60
N SER A 90 15.97 -2.11 -12.91
CA SER A 90 16.14 -1.02 -13.89
C SER A 90 14.92 -0.10 -14.03
N ASN A 91 13.74 -0.57 -13.63
CA ASN A 91 12.49 0.17 -13.71
C ASN A 91 12.08 0.79 -12.36
N MET A 92 12.86 0.61 -11.30
CA MET A 92 12.48 0.99 -9.95
C MET A 92 13.42 2.06 -9.39
N ARG A 93 12.85 3.10 -8.77
CA ARG A 93 13.60 4.19 -8.13
C ARG A 93 13.03 4.46 -6.75
N VAL A 94 13.89 4.88 -5.83
CA VAL A 94 13.51 5.26 -4.47
C VAL A 94 13.68 6.77 -4.27
N PHE A 95 12.77 7.37 -3.50
CA PHE A 95 12.79 8.79 -3.17
C PHE A 95 12.63 8.96 -1.66
N ASN A 96 13.65 9.50 -1.00
CA ASN A 96 13.53 9.86 0.41
C ASN A 96 12.97 11.27 0.55
N SER A 97 11.65 11.38 0.60
CA SER A 97 10.94 12.65 0.74
C SER A 97 9.57 12.42 1.38
N SER A 98 8.98 13.47 1.94
CA SER A 98 7.55 13.44 2.31
C SER A 98 6.69 13.64 1.07
N LEU A 99 5.44 13.17 1.09
CA LEU A 99 4.52 13.37 -0.03
C LEU A 99 4.28 14.85 -0.32
N GLN A 100 4.26 15.69 0.72
CA GLN A 100 4.06 17.13 0.61
C GLN A 100 5.17 17.84 -0.17
N HIS A 101 6.39 17.30 -0.13
CA HIS A 101 7.55 17.84 -0.84
C HIS A 101 7.91 17.03 -2.08
N PHE A 102 7.12 16.00 -2.40
CA PHE A 102 7.33 15.21 -3.60
C PHE A 102 6.63 15.86 -4.79
N SER A 103 7.39 16.08 -5.85
CA SER A 103 6.88 16.59 -7.12
C SER A 103 7.42 15.73 -8.25
N SER A 104 6.55 15.41 -9.21
CA SER A 104 6.93 14.75 -10.46
C SER A 104 6.50 15.64 -11.63
N GLN A 105 7.30 15.65 -12.69
CA GLN A 105 6.91 16.30 -13.96
C GLN A 105 5.81 15.51 -14.67
N GLU A 106 5.80 14.19 -14.48
CA GLU A 106 4.83 13.27 -15.07
C GLU A 106 3.82 12.80 -14.03
N LYS A 107 2.60 12.54 -14.48
CA LYS A 107 1.55 11.95 -13.66
C LYS A 107 1.55 10.43 -13.76
N TYR A 108 1.07 9.77 -12.72
CA TYR A 108 1.11 8.32 -12.61
C TYR A 108 -0.18 7.65 -13.11
N ASP A 109 -0.03 6.53 -13.80
CA ASP A 109 -1.16 5.66 -14.17
C ASP A 109 -1.74 4.98 -12.93
N ILE A 110 -0.86 4.59 -11.99
CA ILE A 110 -1.23 3.99 -10.72
C ILE A 110 -0.56 4.71 -9.56
N ILE A 111 -1.34 5.01 -8.52
CA ILE A 111 -0.81 5.36 -7.21
C ILE A 111 -1.25 4.29 -6.23
N ILE A 112 -0.34 3.77 -5.41
CA ILE A 112 -0.65 2.75 -4.40
C ILE A 112 -0.11 3.17 -3.04
N SER A 113 -0.85 2.89 -1.97
CA SER A 113 -0.37 3.14 -0.61
C SER A 113 -1.06 2.25 0.42
N ASN A 114 -0.26 1.70 1.33
CA ASN A 114 -0.72 1.21 2.62
C ASN A 114 -0.20 2.17 3.71
N PRO A 115 -0.85 3.34 3.91
CA PRO A 115 -0.37 4.32 4.87
C PRO A 115 -0.54 3.76 6.30
N PRO A 116 0.34 4.12 7.23
CA PRO A 116 0.14 3.75 8.62
C PRO A 116 -1.18 4.37 9.13
N TYR A 117 -1.99 3.56 9.80
CA TYR A 117 -3.33 3.95 10.27
C TYR A 117 -3.23 4.85 11.51
N PHE A 118 -2.88 6.12 11.31
CA PHE A 118 -3.00 7.14 12.33
C PHE A 118 -4.29 7.91 12.08
N GLU A 119 -5.36 7.49 12.73
CA GLU A 119 -6.49 8.40 12.92
C GLU A 119 -6.01 9.59 13.76
N GLU A 120 -6.64 10.76 13.58
CA GLU A 120 -6.62 11.88 14.52
C GLU A 120 -7.29 11.51 15.87
N ALA A 121 -7.26 10.24 16.27
CA ALA A 121 -7.67 9.77 17.58
C ALA A 121 -6.58 10.18 18.57
N ILE A 122 -6.96 11.05 19.52
CA ILE A 122 -6.20 11.57 20.68
C ILE A 122 -4.93 10.76 20.88
N LEU A 123 -3.85 11.24 20.26
CA LEU A 123 -2.56 10.63 20.38
C LEU A 123 -2.20 10.65 21.87
N SER A 124 -1.82 9.51 22.43
CA SER A 124 -1.23 9.54 23.77
C SER A 124 0.00 10.47 23.75
N PRO A 125 0.40 11.12 24.85
CA PRO A 125 1.57 12.01 24.88
C PRO A 125 2.87 11.37 24.36
N LYS A 126 2.94 10.03 24.38
CA LYS A 126 4.04 9.23 23.82
C LYS A 126 3.95 9.11 22.28
N GLN A 127 2.75 8.97 21.71
CA GLN A 127 2.51 8.98 20.27
C GLN A 127 2.65 10.39 19.68
N GLU A 128 2.19 11.42 20.39
CA GLU A 128 2.44 12.82 20.03
C GLU A 128 3.94 13.12 19.99
N LYS A 129 4.70 12.73 21.02
CA LYS A 129 6.16 12.87 21.02
C LYS A 129 6.85 12.07 19.92
N SER A 130 6.29 10.93 19.51
CA SER A 130 6.84 10.12 18.41
C SER A 130 6.54 10.71 17.03
N MET A 131 5.33 11.26 16.82
CA MET A 131 4.93 11.94 15.58
C MET A 131 5.57 13.32 15.46
N ALA A 132 5.76 14.05 16.56
CA ALA A 132 6.46 15.33 16.57
C ALA A 132 7.99 15.16 16.38
N ARG A 133 8.57 14.03 16.80
CA ARG A 133 9.99 13.70 16.54
C ARG A 133 10.24 13.14 15.14
N ASN A 134 9.25 12.46 14.55
CA ASN A 134 9.27 11.97 13.18
C ASN A 134 8.35 12.86 12.31
N GLN A 135 8.83 14.06 11.95
CA GLN A 135 8.29 14.98 10.92
C GLN A 135 6.94 14.57 10.31
N ALA A 136 5.85 15.22 10.74
CA ALA A 136 4.52 15.26 10.11
C ALA A 136 4.08 13.97 9.39
N GLY A 137 3.45 13.05 10.13
CA GLY A 137 2.84 11.85 9.53
C GLY A 137 1.84 12.19 8.42
N LEU A 138 1.77 11.33 7.40
CA LEU A 138 0.86 11.48 6.26
C LEU A 138 -0.58 11.18 6.68
N SER A 139 -1.45 12.18 6.69
CA SER A 139 -2.89 11.98 6.92
C SER A 139 -3.61 11.43 5.69
N PHE A 140 -4.76 10.76 5.87
CA PHE A 140 -5.60 10.33 4.75
C PHE A 140 -6.06 11.51 3.87
N LYS A 141 -6.32 12.66 4.48
CA LYS A 141 -6.68 13.89 3.77
C LYS A 141 -5.57 14.33 2.82
N GLU A 142 -4.33 14.35 3.29
CA GLU A 142 -3.17 14.70 2.46
C GLU A 142 -2.92 13.62 1.40
N LEU A 143 -2.95 12.34 1.76
CA LEU A 143 -2.76 11.25 0.81
C LEU A 143 -3.73 11.39 -0.38
N ILE A 144 -5.02 11.58 -0.11
CA ILE A 144 -6.03 11.75 -1.16
C ILE A 144 -5.78 13.04 -1.96
N HIS A 145 -5.52 14.16 -1.28
CA HIS A 145 -5.29 15.43 -1.95
C HIS A 145 -4.12 15.36 -2.93
N TYR A 146 -2.97 14.88 -2.48
CA TYR A 146 -1.78 14.76 -3.35
C TYR A 146 -1.94 13.67 -4.40
N THR A 147 -2.70 12.61 -4.12
CA THR A 147 -3.08 11.62 -5.14
C THR A 147 -3.82 12.30 -6.29
N ALA A 148 -4.80 13.17 -6.01
CA ALA A 148 -5.53 13.88 -7.06
C ALA A 148 -4.62 14.82 -7.90
N LEU A 149 -3.53 15.32 -7.33
CA LEU A 149 -2.55 16.13 -8.06
C LEU A 149 -1.66 15.26 -8.97
N LEU A 150 -1.21 14.12 -8.47
CA LEU A 150 -0.20 13.26 -9.10
C LEU A 150 -0.80 12.18 -10.02
N LEU A 151 -2.07 11.83 -9.88
CA LEU A 151 -2.73 10.78 -10.67
C LEU A 151 -3.14 11.29 -12.06
N GLN A 152 -2.93 10.48 -13.09
CA GLN A 152 -3.47 10.74 -14.43
C GLN A 152 -5.01 10.69 -14.43
N LYS A 153 -5.63 11.37 -15.40
CA LYS A 153 -7.10 11.42 -15.50
C LYS A 153 -7.76 10.05 -15.68
N SER A 154 -7.10 9.14 -16.40
CA SER A 154 -7.51 7.74 -16.57
C SER A 154 -6.84 6.78 -15.58
N GLY A 155 -6.07 7.31 -14.62
CA GLY A 155 -5.32 6.52 -13.66
C GLY A 155 -6.20 5.94 -12.56
N SER A 156 -5.65 5.02 -11.79
CA SER A 156 -6.32 4.40 -10.64
C SER A 156 -5.45 4.50 -9.39
N ALA A 157 -6.07 4.88 -8.27
CA ALA A 157 -5.42 4.89 -6.97
C ALA A 157 -5.88 3.69 -6.13
N TYR A 158 -4.95 2.99 -5.51
CA TYR A 158 -5.19 1.81 -4.68
C TYR A 158 -4.77 2.05 -3.24
N PHE A 159 -5.72 2.02 -2.32
CA PHE A 159 -5.45 2.21 -0.90
C PHE A 159 -6.03 1.08 -0.06
N CYS A 160 -5.45 0.87 1.12
CA CYS A 160 -6.12 0.12 2.18
C CYS A 160 -6.19 0.95 3.47
N PHE A 161 -7.30 0.84 4.19
CA PHE A 161 -7.55 1.62 5.40
C PHE A 161 -8.53 0.90 6.33
N PRO A 162 -8.57 1.23 7.64
CA PRO A 162 -9.51 0.63 8.57
C PRO A 162 -10.95 0.96 8.15
N SER A 163 -11.86 -0.01 8.28
CA SER A 163 -13.28 0.17 7.91
C SER A 163 -13.94 1.36 8.60
N LYS A 164 -13.58 1.64 9.86
CA LYS A 164 -14.05 2.80 10.62
C LYS A 164 -13.66 4.16 10.03
N SER A 165 -12.61 4.23 9.20
CA SER A 165 -12.14 5.48 8.60
C SER A 165 -12.80 5.77 7.24
N GLU A 166 -13.65 4.87 6.74
CA GLU A 166 -14.24 4.95 5.40
C GLU A 166 -15.04 6.24 5.16
N GLU A 167 -15.85 6.67 6.13
CA GLU A 167 -16.68 7.88 5.99
C GLU A 167 -15.81 9.12 5.77
N SER A 168 -14.76 9.31 6.59
CA SER A 168 -13.85 10.45 6.47
C SER A 168 -13.09 10.41 5.15
N ILE A 169 -12.61 9.23 4.74
CA ILE A 169 -11.91 9.03 3.46
C ILE A 169 -12.82 9.35 2.28
N THR A 170 -14.09 8.97 2.34
CA THR A 170 -15.09 9.30 1.31
C THR A 170 -15.24 10.81 1.15
N GLN A 171 -15.39 11.53 2.26
CA GLN A 171 -15.48 13.00 2.22
C GLN A 171 -14.21 13.66 1.66
N TYR A 172 -13.02 13.13 1.95
CA TYR A 172 -11.77 13.65 1.38
C TYR A 172 -11.66 13.35 -0.12
N ALA A 173 -12.10 12.17 -0.55
CA ALA A 173 -12.10 11.75 -1.95
C ALA A 173 -13.01 12.64 -2.80
N GLU A 174 -14.25 12.85 -2.36
CA GLU A 174 -15.21 13.73 -3.02
C GLU A 174 -14.68 15.17 -3.18
N LYS A 175 -14.09 15.72 -2.11
CA LYS A 175 -13.45 17.06 -2.14
C LYS A 175 -12.28 17.16 -3.12
N SER A 176 -11.69 16.03 -3.50
CA SER A 176 -10.57 15.93 -4.43
C SER A 176 -11.00 15.44 -5.82
N ALA A 177 -12.31 15.33 -6.08
CA ALA A 177 -12.90 14.76 -7.29
C ALA A 177 -12.41 13.33 -7.59
N LEU A 178 -12.15 12.55 -6.55
CA LEU A 178 -11.86 11.12 -6.62
C LEU A 178 -13.08 10.35 -6.14
N PHE A 179 -13.45 9.32 -6.89
CA PHE A 179 -14.63 8.50 -6.63
C PHE A 179 -14.21 7.04 -6.48
N PHE A 180 -14.87 6.32 -5.57
CA PHE A 180 -14.65 4.89 -5.43
C PHE A 180 -15.21 4.15 -6.63
N LYS A 181 -14.31 3.51 -7.38
CA LYS A 181 -14.68 2.57 -8.43
C LYS A 181 -14.97 1.20 -7.85
N LYS A 182 -14.17 0.77 -6.87
CA LYS A 182 -14.29 -0.55 -6.26
C LYS A 182 -13.88 -0.54 -4.79
N LYS A 183 -14.58 -1.30 -3.96
CA LYS A 183 -14.25 -1.55 -2.56
C LYS A 183 -14.28 -3.04 -2.26
N MET A 184 -13.29 -3.54 -1.51
CA MET A 184 -13.29 -4.87 -0.94
C MET A 184 -13.26 -4.77 0.59
N TYR A 185 -14.29 -5.30 1.24
CA TYR A 185 -14.39 -5.36 2.69
C TYR A 185 -13.77 -6.67 3.20
N VAL A 186 -12.72 -6.55 4.00
CA VAL A 186 -11.95 -7.71 4.49
C VAL A 186 -12.28 -7.99 5.94
N ARG A 187 -12.61 -9.26 6.22
CA ARG A 187 -12.89 -9.81 7.56
C ARG A 187 -11.86 -10.89 7.89
N SER A 188 -11.45 -11.00 9.15
CA SER A 188 -10.60 -12.14 9.54
C SER A 188 -11.39 -13.45 9.51
N PHE A 189 -12.61 -13.45 10.08
CA PHE A 189 -13.51 -14.61 10.10
C PHE A 189 -14.94 -14.21 9.65
N GLN A 190 -15.72 -15.17 9.16
CA GLN A 190 -17.08 -14.95 8.63
C GLN A 190 -17.99 -14.14 9.57
N ASN A 191 -17.92 -14.44 10.88
CA ASN A 191 -18.79 -13.88 11.90
C ASN A 191 -18.30 -12.53 12.47
N GLN A 192 -17.24 -11.95 11.90
CA GLN A 192 -16.70 -10.67 12.34
C GLN A 192 -17.07 -9.54 11.37
N ALA A 193 -17.10 -8.32 11.89
CA ALA A 193 -17.21 -7.12 11.05
C ALA A 193 -15.91 -6.93 10.22
N PRO A 194 -15.99 -6.30 9.04
CA PRO A 194 -14.79 -5.93 8.29
C PRO A 194 -13.87 -5.04 9.12
N TYR A 195 -12.58 -5.32 9.14
CA TYR A 195 -11.58 -4.48 9.81
C TYR A 195 -10.84 -3.58 8.82
N LEU A 196 -10.78 -3.98 7.54
CA LEU A 196 -10.03 -3.32 6.49
C LEU A 196 -10.91 -3.16 5.24
N VAL A 197 -10.73 -2.04 4.55
CA VAL A 197 -11.28 -1.79 3.22
C VAL A 197 -10.10 -1.63 2.27
N LEU A 198 -10.07 -2.41 1.18
CA LEU A 198 -9.25 -2.12 0.01
C LEU A 198 -10.09 -1.30 -0.96
N ALA A 199 -9.53 -0.24 -1.51
CA ALA A 199 -10.25 0.69 -2.37
C ALA A 199 -9.48 0.97 -3.66
N GLU A 200 -10.22 1.02 -4.77
CA GLU A 200 -9.78 1.55 -6.06
C GLU A 200 -10.56 2.86 -6.30
N LEU A 201 -9.83 3.95 -6.52
CA LEU A 201 -10.38 5.27 -6.80
C LEU A 201 -9.92 5.80 -8.16
N GLY A 202 -10.73 6.66 -8.78
CA GLY A 202 -10.37 7.38 -10.01
C GLY A 202 -11.16 8.67 -10.14
N PHE A 203 -10.92 9.43 -11.22
CA PHE A 203 -11.61 10.71 -11.46
C PHE A 203 -12.99 10.58 -12.11
N VAL A 204 -13.35 9.39 -12.57
CA VAL A 204 -14.64 9.11 -13.17
C VAL A 204 -15.57 8.59 -12.08
N GLU A 205 -16.76 9.17 -12.02
CA GLU A 205 -17.82 8.71 -11.13
C GLU A 205 -18.42 7.39 -11.67
N TYR A 206 -18.45 6.37 -10.83
CA TYR A 206 -18.98 5.06 -11.14
C TYR A 206 -19.97 4.63 -10.05
N GLU A 207 -20.89 3.72 -10.39
CA GLU A 207 -21.49 2.88 -9.37
C GLU A 207 -20.39 2.04 -8.71
N THR A 208 -20.17 2.23 -7.42
CA THR A 208 -19.07 1.57 -6.71
C THR A 208 -19.31 0.07 -6.62
N GLN A 209 -18.43 -0.71 -7.23
CA GLN A 209 -18.44 -2.16 -7.12
C GLN A 209 -17.99 -2.59 -5.71
N THR A 210 -18.74 -3.50 -5.08
CA THR A 210 -18.45 -3.98 -3.73
C THR A 210 -18.14 -5.47 -3.72
N GLU A 211 -17.03 -5.83 -3.08
CA GLU A 211 -16.58 -7.20 -2.85
C GLU A 211 -16.36 -7.47 -1.35
N HIS A 212 -16.32 -8.74 -1.00
CA HIS A 212 -16.04 -9.18 0.36
C HIS A 212 -14.97 -10.27 0.34
N LEU A 213 -14.10 -10.26 1.35
CA LEU A 213 -13.09 -11.28 1.55
C LEU A 213 -13.07 -11.71 3.02
N VAL A 214 -13.08 -13.02 3.25
CA VAL A 214 -12.83 -13.62 4.56
C VAL A 214 -11.48 -14.30 4.50
N ILE A 215 -10.60 -14.03 5.46
CA ILE A 215 -9.22 -14.55 5.42
C ILE A 215 -9.17 -16.00 5.91
N TYR A 216 -9.85 -16.31 7.01
CA TYR A 216 -9.72 -17.59 7.71
C TYR A 216 -11.04 -18.35 7.81
N THR A 217 -10.98 -19.67 7.58
CA THR A 217 -12.06 -20.60 7.94
C THR A 217 -11.98 -20.98 9.42
N SER A 218 -10.76 -21.12 9.93
CA SER A 218 -10.42 -21.42 11.32
C SER A 218 -8.98 -20.98 11.58
N GLU A 219 -8.52 -21.04 12.83
CA GLU A 219 -7.15 -20.66 13.17
C GLU A 219 -6.13 -21.41 12.29
N LYS A 220 -5.21 -20.67 11.64
CA LYS A 220 -4.18 -21.18 10.73
C LYS A 220 -4.70 -21.88 9.46
N LYS A 221 -5.98 -21.73 9.10
CA LYS A 221 -6.53 -22.22 7.81
C LYS A 221 -7.14 -21.08 7.01
N TYR A 222 -6.51 -20.78 5.87
CA TYR A 222 -7.01 -19.78 4.92
C TYR A 222 -8.25 -20.27 4.17
N THR A 223 -9.08 -19.33 3.72
CA THR A 223 -10.19 -19.58 2.80
C THR A 223 -9.69 -19.80 1.37
N ALA A 224 -10.52 -20.41 0.51
CA ALA A 224 -10.18 -20.59 -0.90
C ALA A 224 -10.05 -19.25 -1.63
N GLU A 225 -10.89 -18.28 -1.26
CA GLU A 225 -10.92 -16.92 -1.80
C GLU A 225 -9.63 -16.15 -1.46
N PHE A 226 -9.12 -16.27 -0.23
CA PHE A 226 -7.86 -15.67 0.15
C PHE A 226 -6.67 -16.27 -0.61
N ILE A 227 -6.65 -17.61 -0.70
CA ILE A 227 -5.60 -18.33 -1.45
C ILE A 227 -5.64 -17.89 -2.91
N GLU A 228 -6.82 -17.91 -3.53
CA GLU A 228 -6.99 -17.53 -4.93
C GLU A 228 -6.53 -16.09 -5.21
N LEU A 229 -6.89 -15.15 -4.33
CA LEU A 229 -6.45 -13.75 -4.46
C LEU A 229 -4.93 -13.62 -4.37
N THR A 230 -4.28 -14.38 -3.48
CA THR A 230 -2.89 -14.14 -3.11
C THR A 230 -1.91 -15.17 -3.71
N LYS A 231 -2.37 -16.19 -4.44
CA LYS A 231 -1.54 -17.27 -5.01
C LYS A 231 -0.48 -16.81 -6.00
N GLU A 232 -0.69 -15.68 -6.66
CA GLU A 232 0.31 -15.12 -7.58
C GLU A 232 1.41 -14.37 -6.84
N SER A 233 1.13 -13.92 -5.61
CA SER A 233 2.05 -13.21 -4.74
C SER A 233 2.85 -14.19 -3.87
N TYR A 234 2.18 -15.13 -3.20
CA TYR A 234 2.85 -16.14 -2.37
C TYR A 234 3.38 -17.31 -3.20
N GLY A 235 4.65 -17.65 -3.03
CA GLY A 235 5.23 -18.87 -3.57
C GLY A 235 4.73 -20.10 -2.80
N VAL A 236 3.65 -20.75 -3.26
CA VAL A 236 3.23 -22.14 -2.93
C VAL A 236 3.19 -22.51 -1.42
N ARG A 237 2.94 -21.56 -0.51
CA ARG A 237 2.83 -21.88 0.93
C ARG A 237 1.59 -21.21 1.52
N PHE A 238 0.49 -21.96 1.47
CA PHE A 238 -0.70 -21.75 2.30
C PHE A 238 -0.93 -22.99 3.15
#